data_AF-A0AAW2ZLT3-F1
#
_entry.id   AF-A0AAW2ZLT3-F1
#
_cell.length_a   1.000
_cell.length_b   1.000
_cell.length_c   1.000
_cell.angle_alpha   90.00
_cell.angle_beta   90.00
_cell.angle_gamma   90.00
#
_symmetry.space_group_name_H-M   'P 1'
#
loop_
_entity.id
_entity.type
_entity.pdbx_description
1 polymer ?
#
loop_
_entity_poly.entity_id
_entity_poly.type
_entity_poly.pdbx_seq_one_letter_code
_entity_poly.pdbx_strand_id
1 'polypeptide(L)'
;MLGEAIVTLTFTRISVGRHEYPCFLFIFSFYVPIPMVFFPLLWRSTTYIAVCMISRIKGLGVEAENKLKIIKAVVSFKAALLVVTIMIIVHAVVYGSVLLYMHYGNKTDLMGRCSYGILNTVLIIVQAVCYVLPCSLALLYMFINKNTKDRFFIKIELLLSMIILSATIALLVIFGQIRDTSEALIIADLYVTYAYVIIPGIIANDVLCVWIPILLSFQRNNSHKEAAISTLELIMKDQNLKEAFKSFLIESFVPELVFFYEDCKSYDKIESSHVRFHVALHMYKRYLEKNSPMELNINTSVIRSVRRVLRKYKTPSMDPTTPAVGTPTAIDLAFAVEMEETEIERPDLVGLFKEAKMLCEFDLTTHVNRFMDTKEYKVKKDEVKLEEAAGIV
;
A
#
# COMPACT_ATOMS: atom_id res chain seq x y z
N MET A 1 -16.71 18.50 2.11
CA MET A 1 -16.33 19.44 1.02
C MET A 1 -16.57 18.90 -0.39
N LEU A 2 -15.85 17.88 -0.90
CA LEU A 2 -16.00 17.47 -2.31
C LEU A 2 -17.35 16.80 -2.62
N GLY A 3 -17.83 15.91 -1.74
CA GLY A 3 -19.16 15.30 -1.89
C GLY A 3 -20.29 16.33 -1.83
N GLU A 4 -20.16 17.34 -0.96
CA GLU A 4 -21.10 18.46 -0.87
C GLU A 4 -21.08 19.32 -2.15
N ALA A 5 -19.91 19.51 -2.77
CA ALA A 5 -19.79 20.22 -4.04
C ALA A 5 -20.50 19.47 -5.18
N ILE A 6 -20.37 18.14 -5.26
CA ILE A 6 -21.05 17.30 -6.26
C ILE A 6 -22.57 17.31 -6.04
N VAL A 7 -23.01 17.16 -4.79
CA VAL A 7 -24.43 17.22 -4.42
C VAL A 7 -25.00 18.60 -4.75
N THR A 8 -24.29 19.67 -4.41
CA THR A 8 -24.72 21.05 -4.71
C THR A 8 -24.78 21.30 -6.22
N LEU A 9 -23.77 20.90 -7.00
CA LEU A 9 -23.78 21.00 -8.46
C LEU A 9 -24.94 20.24 -9.11
N THR A 10 -25.24 19.06 -8.59
CA THR A 10 -26.34 18.20 -9.07
C THR A 10 -27.69 18.82 -8.71
N PHE A 11 -27.83 19.35 -7.49
CA PHE A 11 -29.07 19.97 -7.01
C PHE A 11 -29.35 21.29 -7.73
N THR A 12 -28.34 22.14 -7.92
CA THR A 12 -28.45 23.39 -8.71
C THR A 12 -28.85 23.07 -10.14
N ARG A 13 -28.35 21.97 -10.72
CA ARG A 13 -28.72 21.51 -12.07
C ARG A 13 -30.17 21.07 -12.18
N ILE A 14 -30.64 20.30 -11.20
CA ILE A 14 -32.04 19.88 -11.14
C ILE A 14 -32.96 21.09 -10.90
N SER A 15 -32.53 22.06 -10.09
CA SER A 15 -33.35 23.21 -9.68
C SER A 15 -33.50 24.29 -10.76
N VAL A 16 -32.45 24.56 -11.55
CA VAL A 16 -32.47 25.62 -12.58
C VAL A 16 -32.98 25.10 -13.92
N GLY A 17 -32.99 23.78 -14.15
CA GLY A 17 -33.42 23.19 -15.41
C GLY A 17 -32.42 23.43 -16.54
N ARG A 18 -32.45 22.55 -17.56
CA ARG A 18 -31.42 22.50 -18.61
C ARG A 18 -31.48 23.65 -19.63
N HIS A 19 -32.58 24.40 -19.66
CA HIS A 19 -32.81 25.46 -20.65
C HIS A 19 -32.05 26.76 -20.34
N GLU A 20 -31.73 27.02 -19.07
CA GLU A 20 -30.93 28.18 -18.64
C GLU A 20 -29.56 27.77 -18.09
N TYR A 21 -29.28 26.47 -18.01
CA TYR A 21 -28.02 25.99 -17.45
C TYR A 21 -26.86 26.29 -18.39
N PRO A 22 -25.86 27.06 -17.94
CA PRO A 22 -24.74 27.41 -18.81
C PRO A 22 -23.94 26.16 -19.13
N CYS A 23 -23.64 25.94 -20.40
CA CYS A 23 -23.01 24.71 -20.88
C CYS A 23 -21.66 24.40 -20.21
N PHE A 24 -20.98 25.40 -19.66
CA PHE A 24 -19.77 25.19 -18.88
C PHE A 24 -20.02 24.32 -17.62
N LEU A 25 -21.17 24.43 -16.94
CA LEU A 25 -21.49 23.61 -15.77
C LEU A 25 -21.81 22.17 -16.16
N PHE A 26 -22.49 21.97 -17.29
CA PHE A 26 -22.71 20.65 -17.86
C PHE A 26 -21.37 19.98 -18.13
N ILE A 27 -20.49 20.67 -18.85
CA ILE A 27 -19.15 20.19 -19.16
C ILE A 27 -18.37 19.90 -17.86
N PHE A 28 -18.36 20.82 -16.89
CA PHE A 28 -17.69 20.63 -15.60
C PHE A 28 -18.16 19.35 -14.87
N SER A 29 -19.46 19.06 -14.92
CA SER A 29 -20.05 17.86 -14.32
C SER A 29 -19.64 16.53 -14.99
N PHE A 30 -19.10 16.56 -16.20
CA PHE A 30 -18.52 15.37 -16.84
C PHE A 30 -17.01 15.27 -16.63
N TYR A 31 -16.31 16.40 -16.75
CA TYR A 31 -14.85 16.39 -16.77
C TYR A 31 -14.21 16.28 -15.38
N VAL A 32 -14.87 16.74 -14.31
CA VAL A 32 -14.33 16.55 -12.95
C VAL A 32 -14.53 15.13 -12.42
N PRO A 33 -15.72 14.50 -12.58
CA PRO A 33 -15.92 13.16 -12.04
C PRO A 33 -15.07 12.09 -12.72
N ILE A 34 -14.82 12.18 -14.02
CA ILE A 34 -14.06 11.16 -14.77
C ILE A 34 -12.68 10.92 -14.13
N PRO A 35 -11.75 11.89 -14.02
CA PRO A 35 -10.48 11.71 -13.33
C PRO A 35 -10.63 11.22 -11.90
N MET A 36 -11.66 11.68 -11.17
CA MET A 36 -11.94 11.27 -9.80
C MET A 36 -12.29 9.78 -9.70
N VAL A 37 -12.96 9.20 -10.71
CA VAL A 37 -13.25 7.75 -10.74
C VAL A 37 -11.99 6.93 -10.96
N PHE A 38 -11.11 7.37 -11.87
CA PHE A 38 -9.89 6.62 -12.21
C PHE A 38 -8.76 6.81 -11.19
N PHE A 39 -8.75 7.92 -10.46
CA PHE A 39 -7.66 8.29 -9.57
C PHE A 39 -7.42 7.26 -8.44
N PRO A 40 -8.43 6.78 -7.70
CA PRO A 40 -8.25 5.71 -6.71
C PRO A 40 -7.65 4.45 -7.31
N LEU A 41 -8.04 4.09 -8.54
CA LEU A 41 -7.56 2.88 -9.21
C LEU A 41 -6.10 3.00 -9.65
N LEU A 42 -5.72 4.14 -10.23
CA LEU A 42 -4.32 4.46 -10.56
C LEU A 42 -3.46 4.51 -9.30
N TRP A 43 -3.95 5.16 -8.24
CA TRP A 43 -3.24 5.24 -6.96
C TRP A 43 -3.01 3.85 -6.37
N ARG A 44 -4.02 2.99 -6.38
CA ARG A 44 -3.91 1.63 -5.85
C ARG A 44 -2.98 0.75 -6.67
N SER A 45 -3.13 0.74 -7.99
CA SER A 45 -2.28 -0.06 -8.87
C SER A 45 -0.81 0.35 -8.76
N THR A 46 -0.52 1.66 -8.75
CA THR A 46 0.85 2.17 -8.54
C THR A 46 1.39 1.82 -7.15
N THR A 47 0.61 2.04 -6.09
CA THR A 47 1.00 1.68 -4.70
C THR A 47 1.27 0.19 -4.56
N TYR A 48 0.46 -0.66 -5.20
CA TYR A 48 0.64 -2.10 -5.14
C TYR A 48 1.91 -2.55 -5.86
N ILE A 49 2.16 -2.07 -7.08
CA ILE A 49 3.42 -2.32 -7.80
C ILE A 49 4.62 -1.93 -6.93
N ALA A 50 4.52 -0.75 -6.33
CA ALA A 50 5.50 -0.21 -5.39
C ALA A 50 5.79 -1.17 -4.23
N VAL A 51 4.73 -1.63 -3.56
CA VAL A 51 4.80 -2.57 -2.44
C VAL A 51 5.42 -3.91 -2.89
N CYS A 52 5.00 -4.46 -4.03
CA CYS A 52 5.60 -5.63 -4.67
C CYS A 52 7.11 -5.48 -4.93
N MET A 53 7.53 -4.33 -5.45
CA MET A 53 8.94 -4.04 -5.68
C MET A 53 9.70 -3.98 -4.34
N ILE A 54 9.15 -3.32 -3.31
CA ILE A 54 9.77 -3.21 -2.00
C ILE A 54 9.96 -4.57 -1.32
N SER A 55 8.94 -5.45 -1.30
CA SER A 55 9.10 -6.78 -0.70
C SER A 55 10.18 -7.59 -1.40
N ARG A 56 10.21 -7.54 -2.73
CA ARG A 56 11.24 -8.25 -3.50
C ARG A 56 12.63 -7.78 -3.11
N ILE A 57 12.82 -6.48 -2.88
CA ILE A 57 14.10 -5.92 -2.42
C ILE A 57 14.41 -6.34 -0.99
N LYS A 58 13.43 -6.27 -0.07
CA LYS A 58 13.59 -6.73 1.32
C LYS A 58 14.03 -8.20 1.37
N GLY A 59 13.53 -9.03 0.45
CA GLY A 59 13.92 -10.44 0.33
C GLY A 59 15.34 -10.68 -0.19
N LEU A 60 15.97 -9.70 -0.86
CA LEU A 60 17.32 -9.84 -1.44
C LEU A 60 18.47 -9.52 -0.46
N GLY A 61 18.17 -9.13 0.79
CA GLY A 61 19.18 -8.89 1.82
C GLY A 61 19.99 -7.59 1.67
N VAL A 62 21.17 -7.56 2.32
CA VAL A 62 21.98 -6.35 2.57
C VAL A 62 22.53 -5.69 1.29
N GLU A 63 22.78 -6.47 0.24
CA GLU A 63 23.32 -5.97 -1.03
C GLU A 63 22.35 -5.05 -1.80
N ALA A 64 21.10 -4.96 -1.34
CA ALA A 64 20.04 -4.23 -2.01
C ALA A 64 19.86 -2.78 -1.52
N GLU A 65 20.66 -2.28 -0.57
CA GLU A 65 20.42 -0.98 0.08
C GLU A 65 20.51 0.22 -0.89
N ASN A 66 21.44 0.19 -1.85
CA ASN A 66 21.54 1.25 -2.87
C ASN A 66 20.39 1.19 -3.90
N LYS A 67 19.96 -0.02 -4.29
CA LYS A 67 18.79 -0.21 -5.16
C LYS A 67 17.50 0.21 -4.44
N LEU A 68 17.43 0.00 -3.13
CA LEU A 68 16.32 0.40 -2.28
C LEU A 68 16.14 1.92 -2.24
N LYS A 69 17.21 2.72 -2.29
CA LYS A 69 17.09 4.20 -2.32
C LYS A 69 16.40 4.70 -3.59
N ILE A 70 16.81 4.20 -4.76
CA ILE A 70 16.20 4.57 -6.05
C ILE A 70 14.75 4.11 -6.08
N ILE A 71 14.49 2.88 -5.63
CA ILE A 71 13.14 2.33 -5.66
C ILE A 71 12.24 3.04 -4.63
N LYS A 72 12.72 3.33 -3.41
CA LYS A 72 12.00 4.18 -2.45
C LYS A 72 11.67 5.55 -3.02
N ALA A 73 12.54 6.14 -3.84
CA ALA A 73 12.26 7.40 -4.52
C ALA A 73 11.14 7.25 -5.55
N VAL A 74 11.20 6.22 -6.41
CA VAL A 74 10.19 5.91 -7.43
C VAL A 74 8.85 5.49 -6.84
N VAL A 75 8.86 4.82 -5.69
CA VAL A 75 7.71 4.34 -4.93
C VAL A 75 7.21 5.38 -3.92
N SER A 76 7.93 6.50 -3.77
CA SER A 76 7.54 7.49 -2.78
C SER A 76 6.16 8.05 -3.08
N PHE A 77 5.43 8.40 -2.01
CA PHE A 77 4.19 9.17 -2.12
C PHE A 77 4.33 10.38 -3.06
N LYS A 78 5.53 10.99 -3.11
CA LYS A 78 5.84 12.10 -4.02
C LYS A 78 5.84 11.70 -5.50
N ALA A 79 6.35 10.52 -5.84
CA ALA A 79 6.36 10.02 -7.21
C ALA A 79 4.94 9.64 -7.67
N ALA A 80 4.17 8.99 -6.82
CA ALA A 80 2.75 8.73 -7.10
C ALA A 80 1.97 10.04 -7.26
N LEU A 81 2.18 11.03 -6.38
CA LEU A 81 1.60 12.37 -6.50
C LEU A 81 2.04 13.08 -7.79
N LEU A 82 3.29 12.90 -8.23
CA LEU A 82 3.79 13.45 -9.48
C LEU A 82 3.07 12.84 -10.70
N VAL A 83 2.95 11.51 -10.77
CA VAL A 83 2.21 10.82 -11.85
C VAL A 83 0.78 11.35 -11.93
N VAL A 84 0.15 11.50 -10.78
CA VAL A 84 -1.21 12.02 -10.66
C VAL A 84 -1.30 13.47 -11.13
N THR A 85 -0.34 14.29 -10.71
CA THR A 85 -0.27 15.70 -11.13
C THR A 85 -0.11 15.80 -12.64
N ILE A 86 0.75 14.97 -13.23
CA ILE A 86 0.91 14.87 -14.69
C ILE A 86 -0.41 14.47 -15.35
N MET A 87 -1.12 13.47 -14.83
CA MET A 87 -2.42 13.06 -15.36
C MET A 87 -3.47 14.17 -15.27
N ILE A 88 -3.50 14.94 -14.17
CA ILE A 88 -4.39 16.11 -14.00
C ILE A 88 -4.03 17.20 -15.01
N ILE A 89 -2.74 17.48 -15.23
CA ILE A 89 -2.28 18.46 -16.21
C ILE A 89 -2.66 18.01 -17.62
N VAL A 90 -2.41 16.75 -18.00
CA VAL A 90 -2.80 16.19 -19.30
C VAL A 90 -4.31 16.31 -19.48
N HIS A 91 -5.09 15.97 -18.46
CA HIS A 91 -6.55 16.12 -18.48
C HIS A 91 -6.96 17.58 -18.68
N ALA A 92 -6.35 18.52 -17.94
CA ALA A 92 -6.62 19.95 -18.05
C ALA A 92 -6.24 20.53 -19.41
N VAL A 93 -5.15 20.06 -20.03
CA VAL A 93 -4.73 20.49 -21.38
C VAL A 93 -5.69 19.96 -22.44
N VAL A 94 -6.06 18.68 -22.37
CA VAL A 94 -7.06 18.09 -23.28
C VAL A 94 -8.38 18.86 -23.12
N TYR A 95 -8.79 19.10 -21.89
CA TYR A 95 -10.01 19.83 -21.58
C TYR A 95 -9.99 21.28 -22.08
N GLY A 96 -8.93 22.02 -21.78
CA GLY A 96 -8.76 23.40 -22.22
C GLY A 96 -8.75 23.53 -23.73
N SER A 97 -8.12 22.60 -24.43
CA SER A 97 -8.13 22.54 -25.90
C SER A 97 -9.55 22.37 -26.45
N VAL A 98 -10.39 21.57 -25.79
CA VAL A 98 -11.77 21.32 -26.18
C VAL A 98 -12.66 22.52 -25.92
N LEU A 99 -12.50 23.17 -24.77
CA LEU A 99 -13.18 24.42 -24.48
C LEU A 99 -12.80 25.52 -25.47
N LEU A 100 -11.51 25.65 -25.79
CA LEU A 100 -11.03 26.60 -26.79
C LEU A 100 -11.61 26.26 -28.18
N TYR A 101 -11.62 25.00 -28.57
CA TYR A 101 -12.23 24.57 -29.82
C TYR A 101 -13.73 24.89 -29.87
N MET A 102 -14.48 24.63 -28.79
CA MET A 102 -15.91 24.99 -28.75
C MET A 102 -16.13 26.50 -28.75
N HIS A 103 -15.27 27.27 -28.09
CA HIS A 103 -15.38 28.73 -28.02
C HIS A 103 -15.04 29.41 -29.36
N TYR A 104 -13.99 28.96 -30.05
CA TYR A 104 -13.49 29.59 -31.28
C TYR A 104 -14.02 28.92 -32.56
N GLY A 105 -14.34 27.63 -32.51
CA GLY A 105 -14.75 26.82 -33.66
C GLY A 105 -16.22 26.98 -34.07
N ASN A 106 -17.11 27.36 -33.13
CA ASN A 106 -18.53 27.59 -33.41
C ASN A 106 -18.90 29.06 -33.16
N LYS A 107 -18.72 29.92 -34.18
CA LYS A 107 -19.26 31.28 -34.19
C LYS A 107 -20.77 31.34 -34.42
N THR A 108 -21.43 30.22 -34.72
CA THR A 108 -22.86 30.20 -34.99
C THR A 108 -23.56 29.35 -33.95
N ASP A 109 -24.35 30.03 -33.14
CA ASP A 109 -25.41 29.50 -32.29
C ASP A 109 -25.05 29.33 -30.80
N LEU A 110 -24.80 30.46 -30.13
CA LEU A 110 -24.72 30.56 -28.67
C LEU A 110 -26.06 30.18 -27.97
N MET A 111 -27.17 30.10 -28.73
CA MET A 111 -28.45 29.54 -28.29
C MET A 111 -28.71 28.11 -28.83
N GLY A 112 -27.84 27.58 -29.68
CA GLY A 112 -27.92 26.26 -30.27
C GLY A 112 -27.45 25.21 -29.27
N ARG A 113 -28.41 24.52 -28.66
CA ARG A 113 -28.32 23.27 -27.89
C ARG A 113 -26.89 22.72 -27.78
N CYS A 114 -26.37 22.62 -26.56
CA CYS A 114 -25.12 21.89 -26.28
C CYS A 114 -25.31 20.40 -26.62
N SER A 115 -25.05 20.10 -27.89
CA SER A 115 -25.15 18.76 -28.46
C SER A 115 -23.87 18.01 -28.14
N TYR A 116 -24.05 16.77 -27.72
CA TYR A 116 -22.94 15.89 -27.42
C TYR A 116 -22.41 15.32 -28.74
N GLY A 117 -21.63 16.12 -29.47
CA GLY A 117 -21.14 15.72 -30.79
C GLY A 117 -20.13 14.57 -30.74
N ILE A 118 -19.84 13.99 -31.91
CA ILE A 118 -18.84 12.95 -32.14
C ILE A 118 -17.50 13.29 -31.47
N LEU A 119 -17.09 14.57 -31.52
CA LEU A 119 -15.86 15.04 -30.88
C LEU A 119 -15.81 14.75 -29.37
N ASN A 120 -16.90 15.02 -28.63
CA ASN A 120 -16.96 14.73 -27.19
C ASN A 120 -16.86 13.23 -26.91
N THR A 121 -17.48 12.40 -27.75
CA THR A 121 -17.37 10.94 -27.64
C THR A 121 -15.94 10.46 -27.85
N VAL A 122 -15.27 10.94 -28.90
CA VAL A 122 -13.86 10.64 -29.18
C VAL A 122 -12.98 11.05 -27.99
N LEU A 123 -13.22 12.22 -27.41
CA LEU A 123 -12.45 12.72 -26.26
C LEU A 123 -12.64 11.85 -25.01
N ILE A 124 -13.88 11.44 -24.71
CA ILE A 124 -14.12 10.50 -23.59
C ILE A 124 -13.40 9.17 -23.84
N ILE A 125 -13.42 8.66 -25.08
CA ILE A 125 -12.72 7.42 -25.42
C ILE A 125 -11.20 7.59 -25.25
N VAL A 126 -10.62 8.69 -25.75
CA VAL A 126 -9.19 8.97 -25.61
C VAL A 126 -8.81 9.08 -24.14
N GLN A 127 -9.58 9.81 -23.33
CA GLN A 127 -9.34 9.93 -21.89
C GLN A 127 -9.47 8.58 -21.18
N ALA A 128 -10.51 7.81 -21.49
CA ALA A 128 -10.70 6.46 -20.98
C ALA A 128 -9.49 5.58 -21.29
N VAL A 129 -8.98 5.60 -22.53
CA VAL A 129 -7.78 4.85 -22.90
C VAL A 129 -6.56 5.33 -22.10
N CYS A 130 -6.36 6.64 -21.92
CA CYS A 130 -5.26 7.18 -21.13
C CYS A 130 -5.28 6.71 -19.67
N TYR A 131 -6.45 6.45 -19.08
CA TYR A 131 -6.56 5.96 -17.69
C TYR A 131 -6.60 4.42 -17.59
N VAL A 132 -7.32 3.76 -18.49
CA VAL A 132 -7.48 2.30 -18.52
C VAL A 132 -6.17 1.63 -18.92
N LEU A 133 -5.42 2.18 -19.89
CA LEU A 133 -4.21 1.53 -20.39
C LEU A 133 -3.12 1.36 -19.31
N PRO A 134 -2.73 2.40 -18.52
CA PRO A 134 -1.77 2.22 -17.44
C PRO A 134 -2.23 1.21 -16.37
N CYS A 135 -3.53 1.23 -16.02
CA CYS A 135 -4.11 0.26 -15.09
C CYS A 135 -4.06 -1.17 -15.64
N SER A 136 -4.36 -1.35 -16.93
CA SER A 136 -4.27 -2.65 -17.62
C SER A 136 -2.84 -3.17 -17.68
N LEU A 137 -1.86 -2.30 -17.97
CA LEU A 137 -0.44 -2.66 -17.96
C LEU A 137 0.04 -3.04 -16.56
N ALA A 138 -0.39 -2.29 -15.54
CA ALA A 138 -0.14 -2.62 -14.14
C ALA A 138 -0.74 -3.98 -13.76
N LEU A 139 -1.99 -4.23 -14.16
CA LEU A 139 -2.67 -5.51 -13.96
C LEU A 139 -1.94 -6.66 -14.65
N LEU A 140 -1.57 -6.48 -15.92
CA LEU A 140 -0.80 -7.45 -16.69
C LEU A 140 0.54 -7.75 -16.02
N TYR A 141 1.28 -6.72 -15.58
CA TYR A 141 2.53 -6.90 -14.83
C TYR A 141 2.33 -7.76 -13.58
N MET A 142 1.26 -7.52 -12.81
CA MET A 142 0.94 -8.32 -11.63
C MET A 142 0.59 -9.78 -11.96
N PHE A 143 -0.09 -10.04 -13.09
CA PHE A 143 -0.40 -11.41 -13.51
C PHE A 143 0.82 -12.16 -14.05
N ILE A 144 1.68 -11.48 -14.82
CA ILE A 144 2.94 -12.06 -15.33
C ILE A 144 3.88 -12.40 -14.17
N ASN A 145 3.91 -11.56 -13.14
CA ASN A 145 4.77 -11.77 -11.98
C ASN A 145 4.17 -12.83 -11.03
N LYS A 146 4.38 -14.11 -11.37
CA LYS A 146 3.93 -15.29 -10.59
C LYS A 146 4.40 -15.30 -9.14
N ASN A 147 5.48 -14.59 -8.83
CA ASN A 147 6.03 -14.52 -7.47
C ASN A 147 5.17 -13.70 -6.51
N THR A 148 4.18 -12.94 -7.03
CA THR A 148 3.22 -12.21 -6.19
C THR A 148 1.99 -13.08 -5.98
N LYS A 149 1.95 -13.88 -4.91
CA LYS A 149 0.73 -14.61 -4.52
C LYS A 149 -0.34 -13.58 -4.14
N ASP A 150 -1.50 -13.62 -4.79
CA ASP A 150 -2.61 -12.68 -4.52
C ASP A 150 -3.38 -13.08 -3.26
N ARG A 151 -2.74 -12.94 -2.10
CA ARG A 151 -3.29 -13.43 -0.82
C ARG A 151 -4.45 -12.58 -0.30
N PHE A 152 -4.57 -11.34 -0.78
CA PHE A 152 -5.60 -10.39 -0.37
C PHE A 152 -6.65 -10.16 -1.44
N PHE A 153 -6.67 -10.99 -2.50
CA PHE A 153 -7.57 -10.84 -3.65
C PHE A 153 -7.47 -9.45 -4.33
N ILE A 154 -6.33 -8.77 -4.21
CA ILE A 154 -6.09 -7.43 -4.75
C ILE A 154 -6.08 -7.48 -6.29
N LYS A 155 -5.56 -8.56 -6.90
CA LYS A 155 -5.59 -8.69 -8.37
C LYS A 155 -7.02 -8.89 -8.86
N ILE A 156 -7.82 -9.67 -8.13
CA ILE A 156 -9.24 -9.88 -8.45
C ILE A 156 -10.02 -8.57 -8.26
N GLU A 157 -9.80 -7.86 -7.15
CA GLU A 157 -10.40 -6.55 -6.90
C GLU A 157 -10.08 -5.56 -8.02
N LEU A 158 -8.80 -5.40 -8.37
CA LEU A 158 -8.37 -4.50 -9.44
C LEU A 158 -8.94 -4.91 -10.81
N LEU A 159 -9.03 -6.21 -11.09
CA LEU A 159 -9.68 -6.73 -12.31
C LEU A 159 -11.17 -6.40 -12.34
N LEU A 160 -11.90 -6.63 -11.24
CA LEU A 160 -13.32 -6.32 -11.13
C LEU A 160 -13.58 -4.81 -11.23
N SER A 161 -12.77 -3.97 -10.58
CA SER A 161 -12.80 -2.51 -10.75
C SER A 161 -12.63 -2.10 -12.20
N MET A 162 -11.67 -2.70 -12.90
CA MET A 162 -11.43 -2.43 -14.34
C MET A 162 -12.63 -2.83 -15.20
N ILE A 163 -13.27 -3.97 -14.91
CA ILE A 163 -14.48 -4.42 -15.61
C ILE A 163 -15.64 -3.45 -15.38
N ILE A 164 -15.92 -3.08 -14.12
CA ILE A 164 -16.99 -2.14 -13.75
C ILE A 164 -16.77 -0.79 -14.44
N LEU A 165 -15.54 -0.29 -14.42
CA LEU A 165 -15.19 1.01 -15.00
C LEU A 165 -15.27 1.00 -16.52
N SER A 166 -14.79 -0.07 -17.16
CA SER A 166 -14.93 -0.25 -18.62
C SER A 166 -16.39 -0.35 -19.04
N ALA A 167 -17.21 -1.10 -18.29
CA ALA A 167 -18.65 -1.19 -18.52
C ALA A 167 -19.34 0.17 -18.34
N THR A 168 -18.94 0.95 -17.33
CA THR A 168 -19.47 2.30 -17.07
C THR A 168 -19.16 3.25 -18.24
N ILE A 169 -17.92 3.23 -18.75
CA ILE A 169 -17.53 4.02 -19.94
C ILE A 169 -18.32 3.56 -21.17
N ALA A 170 -18.43 2.25 -21.39
CA ALA A 170 -19.15 1.71 -22.53
C ALA A 170 -20.62 2.13 -22.52
N LEU A 171 -21.30 2.03 -21.37
CA LEU A 171 -22.66 2.51 -21.20
C LEU A 171 -22.76 4.02 -21.41
N LEU A 172 -21.79 4.80 -20.89
CA LEU A 172 -21.75 6.25 -21.11
C LEU A 172 -21.70 6.61 -22.60
N VAL A 173 -20.86 5.90 -23.37
CA VAL A 173 -20.75 6.08 -24.82
C VAL A 173 -22.04 5.66 -25.52
N ILE A 174 -22.58 4.49 -25.19
CA ILE A 174 -23.82 3.97 -25.79
C ILE A 174 -24.98 4.94 -25.56
N PHE A 175 -25.24 5.35 -24.31
CA PHE A 175 -26.32 6.29 -24.01
C PHE A 175 -26.06 7.68 -24.61
N GLY A 176 -24.80 8.10 -24.71
CA GLY A 176 -24.42 9.33 -25.40
C GLY A 176 -24.79 9.33 -26.88
N GLN A 177 -24.69 8.17 -27.56
CA GLN A 177 -25.02 8.02 -28.98
C GLN A 177 -26.51 7.80 -29.25
N ILE A 178 -27.23 7.08 -28.37
CA ILE A 178 -28.68 6.84 -28.53
C ILE A 178 -29.48 8.16 -28.45
N ARG A 179 -28.95 9.18 -27.78
CA ARG A 179 -29.57 10.52 -27.70
C ARG A 179 -29.94 11.08 -29.08
N ASP A 180 -29.14 10.82 -30.11
CA ASP A 180 -29.32 11.42 -31.43
C ASP A 180 -30.45 10.76 -32.24
N THR A 181 -31.02 9.64 -31.78
CA THR A 181 -31.96 8.83 -32.57
C THR A 181 -33.42 8.89 -32.12
N SER A 182 -33.74 9.38 -30.92
CA SER A 182 -35.14 9.41 -30.44
C SER A 182 -35.51 10.61 -29.58
N GLU A 183 -36.65 11.24 -29.89
CA GLU A 183 -37.20 12.37 -29.12
C GLU A 183 -37.51 12.00 -27.67
N ALA A 184 -37.95 10.76 -27.43
CA ALA A 184 -38.18 10.23 -26.09
C ALA A 184 -36.91 10.25 -25.22
N LEU A 185 -35.73 9.98 -25.81
CA LEU A 185 -34.47 10.09 -25.07
C LEU A 185 -34.06 11.53 -24.79
N ILE A 186 -34.45 12.49 -25.63
CA ILE A 186 -34.19 13.91 -25.38
C ILE A 186 -34.93 14.35 -24.11
N ILE A 187 -36.19 13.90 -23.96
CA ILE A 187 -36.99 14.16 -22.76
C ILE A 187 -36.40 13.41 -21.56
N ALA A 188 -36.03 12.14 -21.72
CA ALA A 188 -35.40 11.37 -20.65
C ALA A 188 -34.08 12.00 -20.15
N ASP A 189 -33.22 12.46 -21.07
CA ASP A 189 -31.95 13.14 -20.75
C ASP A 189 -32.16 14.49 -20.06
N LEU A 190 -33.36 15.08 -20.20
CA LEU A 190 -33.77 16.29 -19.50
C LEU A 190 -33.96 16.04 -18.00
N TYR A 191 -34.48 14.87 -17.63
CA TYR A 191 -34.71 14.48 -16.23
C TYR A 191 -33.57 13.66 -15.63
N VAL A 192 -33.01 12.74 -16.41
CA VAL A 192 -31.95 11.80 -16.01
C VAL A 192 -30.85 11.88 -17.05
N THR A 193 -29.84 12.69 -16.77
CA THR A 193 -28.72 12.82 -17.70
C THR A 193 -28.01 11.48 -17.85
N TYR A 194 -27.66 11.07 -19.08
CA TYR A 194 -26.89 9.84 -19.31
C TYR A 194 -25.56 9.80 -18.51
N ALA A 195 -25.04 10.97 -18.10
CA ALA A 195 -23.93 11.11 -17.14
C ALA A 195 -24.15 10.36 -15.82
N TYR A 196 -25.41 10.25 -15.37
CA TYR A 196 -25.74 9.59 -14.11
C TYR A 196 -25.44 8.10 -14.12
N VAL A 197 -25.21 7.50 -15.28
CA VAL A 197 -24.67 6.13 -15.40
C VAL A 197 -23.30 6.00 -14.72
N ILE A 198 -22.54 7.10 -14.63
CA ILE A 198 -21.25 7.12 -13.92
C ILE A 198 -21.44 6.93 -12.41
N ILE A 199 -22.54 7.42 -11.82
CA ILE A 199 -22.74 7.40 -10.36
C ILE A 199 -22.80 5.96 -9.81
N PRO A 200 -23.65 5.05 -10.34
CA PRO A 200 -23.63 3.64 -9.92
C PRO A 200 -22.26 2.98 -10.13
N GLY A 201 -21.54 3.33 -11.20
CA GLY A 201 -20.19 2.83 -11.45
C GLY A 201 -19.18 3.25 -10.37
N ILE A 202 -19.21 4.52 -9.95
CA ILE A 202 -18.41 5.04 -8.84
C ILE A 202 -18.77 4.31 -7.55
N ILE A 203 -20.06 4.23 -7.21
CA ILE A 203 -20.53 3.59 -5.97
C ILE A 203 -20.12 2.12 -5.95
N ALA A 204 -20.31 1.39 -7.04
CA ALA A 204 -19.92 -0.02 -7.14
C ALA A 204 -18.40 -0.18 -6.97
N ASN A 205 -17.61 0.69 -7.60
CA ASN A 205 -16.17 0.70 -7.44
C ASN A 205 -15.76 1.00 -5.99
N ASP A 206 -16.36 1.98 -5.32
CA ASP A 206 -16.08 2.31 -3.92
C ASP A 206 -16.48 1.19 -2.95
N VAL A 207 -17.62 0.53 -3.19
CA VAL A 207 -18.02 -0.65 -2.40
C VAL A 207 -16.98 -1.76 -2.54
N LEU A 208 -16.59 -2.07 -3.77
CA LEU A 208 -15.60 -3.10 -4.07
C LEU A 208 -14.23 -2.77 -3.45
N CYS A 209 -13.78 -1.54 -3.64
CA CYS A 209 -12.45 -1.08 -3.28
C CYS A 209 -12.30 -0.78 -1.78
N VAL A 210 -13.30 -0.18 -1.15
CA VAL A 210 -13.17 0.36 0.21
C VAL A 210 -13.94 -0.49 1.20
N TRP A 211 -15.23 -0.70 0.94
CA TRP A 211 -16.12 -1.31 1.93
C TRP A 211 -15.88 -2.80 2.09
N ILE A 212 -15.71 -3.56 1.00
CA ILE A 212 -15.45 -5.00 1.08
C ILE A 212 -14.16 -5.31 1.88
N PRO A 213 -12.99 -4.69 1.59
CA PRO A 213 -11.79 -4.94 2.38
C PRO A 213 -11.94 -4.57 3.86
N ILE A 214 -12.64 -3.47 4.17
CA ILE A 214 -12.92 -3.06 5.55
C ILE A 214 -13.77 -4.12 6.26
N LEU A 215 -14.86 -4.57 5.66
CA LEU A 215 -15.74 -5.60 6.23
C LEU A 215 -15.00 -6.93 6.45
N LEU A 216 -14.19 -7.35 5.47
CA LEU A 216 -13.35 -8.55 5.58
C LEU A 216 -12.29 -8.41 6.70
N SER A 217 -11.78 -7.20 6.93
CA SER A 217 -10.82 -6.96 8.01
C SER A 217 -11.43 -7.16 9.41
N PHE A 218 -12.70 -6.80 9.59
CA PHE A 218 -13.40 -6.98 10.88
C PHE A 218 -13.78 -8.44 11.15
N GLN A 219 -14.27 -9.16 10.14
CA GLN A 219 -14.66 -10.57 10.30
C GLN A 219 -13.50 -11.45 10.73
N ARG A 220 -12.27 -11.10 10.34
CA ARG A 220 -11.08 -11.93 10.58
C ARG A 220 -10.50 -11.80 11.99
N ASN A 221 -10.88 -10.80 12.79
CA ASN A 221 -10.19 -10.49 14.05
C ASN A 221 -10.71 -11.24 15.30
N ASN A 222 -11.80 -12.00 15.20
CA ASN A 222 -12.53 -12.45 16.40
C ASN A 222 -12.34 -13.92 16.83
N SER A 223 -11.83 -14.85 16.01
CA SER A 223 -12.00 -16.28 16.34
C SER A 223 -10.79 -17.07 16.88
N HIS A 224 -9.52 -16.61 16.83
CA HIS A 224 -8.39 -17.51 17.16
C HIS A 224 -7.15 -16.83 17.79
N LYS A 225 -7.27 -16.10 18.89
CA LYS A 225 -6.08 -15.48 19.52
C LYS A 225 -5.25 -16.45 20.39
N GLU A 226 -5.88 -17.27 21.22
CA GLU A 226 -5.13 -18.13 22.17
C GLU A 226 -4.47 -19.34 21.49
N ALA A 227 -5.17 -20.02 20.57
CA ALA A 227 -4.61 -21.14 19.81
C ALA A 227 -3.43 -20.73 18.89
N ALA A 228 -3.31 -19.44 18.56
CA ALA A 228 -2.29 -18.95 17.65
C ALA A 228 -0.90 -18.80 18.32
N ILE A 229 -0.85 -18.56 19.63
CA ILE A 229 0.44 -18.41 20.35
C ILE A 229 1.16 -19.76 20.42
N SER A 230 0.47 -20.82 20.85
CA SER A 230 1.03 -22.18 20.88
C SER A 230 1.44 -22.64 19.48
N THR A 231 0.68 -22.27 18.46
CA THR A 231 1.01 -22.58 17.07
C THR A 231 2.21 -21.80 16.56
N LEU A 232 2.38 -20.53 16.96
CA LEU A 232 3.57 -19.75 16.63
C LEU A 232 4.82 -20.42 17.18
N GLU A 233 4.79 -20.86 18.43
CA GLU A 233 5.94 -21.57 19.02
C GLU A 233 6.28 -22.85 18.27
N LEU A 234 5.28 -23.62 17.86
CA LEU A 234 5.47 -24.83 17.05
C LEU A 234 6.12 -24.49 15.70
N ILE A 235 5.58 -23.52 14.98
CA ILE A 235 6.12 -23.06 13.68
C ILE A 235 7.56 -22.57 13.82
N MET A 236 7.89 -21.87 14.92
CA MET A 236 9.22 -21.32 15.14
C MET A 236 10.24 -22.34 15.65
N LYS A 237 9.81 -23.54 16.10
CA LYS A 237 10.69 -24.65 16.51
C LYS A 237 11.11 -25.49 15.32
N ASP A 238 10.20 -25.77 14.39
CA ASP A 238 10.46 -26.54 13.18
C ASP A 238 11.11 -25.65 12.10
N GLN A 239 12.28 -26.04 11.60
CA GLN A 239 13.03 -25.22 10.64
C GLN A 239 12.32 -25.09 9.28
N ASN A 240 11.67 -26.17 8.81
CA ASN A 240 10.97 -26.20 7.52
C ASN A 240 9.71 -25.30 7.55
N LEU A 241 8.92 -25.41 8.62
CA LEU A 241 7.75 -24.56 8.86
C LEU A 241 8.16 -23.10 9.09
N LYS A 242 9.26 -22.86 9.82
CA LYS A 242 9.79 -21.51 10.02
C LYS A 242 10.19 -20.86 8.70
N GLU A 243 10.88 -21.56 7.82
CA GLU A 243 11.27 -21.04 6.50
C GLU A 243 10.05 -20.77 5.61
N ALA A 244 9.06 -21.67 5.60
CA ALA A 244 7.80 -21.44 4.90
C ALA A 244 7.02 -20.25 5.46
N PHE A 245 6.98 -20.09 6.79
CA PHE A 245 6.34 -18.95 7.45
C PHE A 245 7.07 -17.63 7.18
N LYS A 246 8.40 -17.66 7.16
CA LYS A 246 9.24 -16.51 6.81
C LYS A 246 9.03 -16.08 5.37
N SER A 247 9.00 -17.04 4.44
CA SER A 247 8.62 -16.80 3.03
C SER A 247 7.23 -16.17 2.94
N PHE A 248 6.26 -16.70 3.69
CA PHE A 248 4.92 -16.14 3.77
C PHE A 248 4.89 -14.68 4.28
N LEU A 249 5.66 -14.34 5.31
CA LEU A 249 5.72 -12.97 5.85
C LEU A 249 6.40 -12.00 4.87
N ILE A 250 7.42 -12.44 4.13
CA ILE A 250 8.03 -11.67 3.04
C ILE A 250 6.99 -11.37 1.96
N GLU A 251 6.26 -12.40 1.51
CA GLU A 251 5.16 -12.25 0.54
C GLU A 251 4.02 -11.37 1.07
N SER A 252 3.84 -11.32 2.39
CA SER A 252 2.83 -10.49 3.07
C SER A 252 3.34 -9.10 3.44
N PHE A 253 4.54 -8.72 2.98
CA PHE A 253 5.16 -7.40 3.19
C PHE A 253 5.47 -7.06 4.66
N VAL A 254 5.51 -8.06 5.55
CA VAL A 254 5.78 -7.89 6.99
C VAL A 254 6.92 -8.78 7.52
N PRO A 255 8.06 -8.91 6.80
CA PRO A 255 9.13 -9.79 7.24
C PRO A 255 9.85 -9.29 8.50
N GLU A 256 9.77 -7.99 8.81
CA GLU A 256 10.39 -7.39 9.99
C GLU A 256 9.96 -8.07 11.30
N LEU A 257 8.73 -8.56 11.40
CA LEU A 257 8.21 -9.19 12.61
C LEU A 257 8.99 -10.47 12.97
N VAL A 258 9.15 -11.39 12.01
CA VAL A 258 9.87 -12.64 12.26
C VAL A 258 11.36 -12.41 12.48
N PHE A 259 11.96 -11.48 11.72
CA PHE A 259 13.37 -11.14 11.90
C PHE A 259 13.65 -10.54 13.28
N PHE A 260 12.80 -9.61 13.73
CA PHE A 260 12.93 -9.03 15.07
C PHE A 260 12.75 -10.09 16.16
N TYR A 261 11.79 -10.99 16.00
CA TYR A 261 11.55 -12.07 16.95
C TYR A 261 12.76 -13.04 17.05
N GLU A 262 13.35 -13.43 15.91
CA GLU A 262 14.58 -14.24 15.87
C GLU A 262 15.76 -13.52 16.53
N ASP A 263 15.93 -12.22 16.23
CA ASP A 263 16.98 -11.39 16.83
C ASP A 263 16.78 -11.25 18.34
N CYS A 264 15.54 -11.13 18.85
CA CYS A 264 15.25 -11.14 20.28
C CYS A 264 15.66 -12.46 20.96
N LYS A 265 15.35 -13.61 20.35
CA LYS A 265 15.79 -14.92 20.88
C LYS A 265 17.30 -15.06 20.94
N SER A 266 18.00 -14.46 19.98
CA SER A 266 19.46 -14.47 19.92
C SER A 266 20.05 -13.50 20.95
N TYR A 267 19.43 -12.33 21.11
CA TYR A 267 19.76 -11.31 22.10
C TYR A 267 19.68 -11.83 23.53
N ASP A 268 18.61 -12.57 23.86
CA ASP A 268 18.38 -13.15 25.18
C ASP A 268 19.49 -14.14 25.61
N LYS A 269 20.27 -14.68 24.66
CA LYS A 269 21.37 -15.64 24.90
C LYS A 269 22.74 -15.00 25.08
N ILE A 270 22.90 -13.69 24.83
CA ILE A 270 24.20 -13.03 24.87
C ILE A 270 24.58 -12.76 26.33
N GLU A 271 25.62 -13.39 26.86
CA GLU A 271 26.04 -13.19 28.27
C GLU A 271 26.82 -11.89 28.49
N SER A 272 27.71 -11.52 27.56
CA SER A 272 28.55 -10.32 27.68
C SER A 272 27.73 -9.03 27.54
N SER A 273 27.75 -8.19 28.59
CA SER A 273 27.05 -6.90 28.63
C SER A 273 27.51 -5.95 27.51
N HIS A 274 28.81 -5.92 27.19
CA HIS A 274 29.36 -5.08 26.13
C HIS A 274 28.85 -5.50 24.73
N VAL A 275 28.93 -6.81 24.43
CA VAL A 275 28.39 -7.36 23.16
C VAL A 275 26.88 -7.13 23.07
N ARG A 276 26.17 -7.37 24.18
CA ARG A 276 24.72 -7.16 24.27
C ARG A 276 24.34 -5.71 23.99
N PHE A 277 25.10 -4.73 24.48
CA PHE A 277 24.86 -3.32 24.17
C PHE A 277 24.96 -3.02 22.68
N HIS A 278 26.02 -3.49 22.00
CA HIS A 278 26.20 -3.28 20.55
C HIS A 278 25.08 -3.92 19.74
N VAL A 279 24.69 -5.15 20.09
CA VAL A 279 23.55 -5.82 19.45
C VAL A 279 22.25 -5.07 19.73
N ALA A 280 22.02 -4.58 20.94
CA ALA A 280 20.84 -3.77 21.27
C ALA A 280 20.78 -2.49 20.45
N LEU A 281 21.91 -1.79 20.31
CA LEU A 281 22.00 -0.57 19.50
C LEU A 281 21.73 -0.87 18.02
N HIS A 282 22.26 -1.98 17.51
CA HIS A 282 21.98 -2.44 16.14
C HIS A 282 20.50 -2.77 15.94
N MET A 283 19.88 -3.54 16.85
CA MET A 283 18.45 -3.87 16.80
C MET A 283 17.58 -2.62 16.89
N TYR A 284 17.92 -1.67 17.77
CA TYR A 284 17.22 -0.39 17.86
C TYR A 284 17.28 0.36 16.52
N LYS A 285 18.46 0.50 15.90
CA LYS A 285 18.60 1.17 14.59
C LYS A 285 17.86 0.42 13.47
N ARG A 286 17.86 -0.91 13.51
CA ARG A 286 17.28 -1.77 12.47
C ARG A 286 15.75 -1.91 12.55
N TYR A 287 15.17 -1.85 13.74
CA TYR A 287 13.74 -2.14 13.94
C TYR A 287 12.95 -1.04 14.60
N LEU A 288 13.58 -0.19 15.43
CA LEU A 288 12.86 0.78 16.28
C LEU A 288 13.13 2.23 15.92
N GLU A 289 14.18 2.50 15.15
CA GLU A 289 14.50 3.84 14.67
C GLU A 289 13.56 4.26 13.54
N LYS A 290 13.15 5.53 13.58
CA LYS A 290 12.22 6.08 12.60
C LYS A 290 12.84 6.04 11.20
N ASN A 291 12.08 5.57 10.22
CA ASN A 291 12.46 5.36 8.83
C ASN A 291 13.46 4.20 8.61
N SER A 292 13.65 3.35 9.61
CA SER A 292 14.47 2.15 9.44
C SER A 292 13.87 1.23 8.36
N PRO A 293 14.67 0.55 7.52
CA PRO A 293 14.15 -0.33 6.48
C PRO A 293 13.26 -1.48 7.01
N MET A 294 13.43 -1.86 8.27
CA MET A 294 12.63 -2.87 8.97
C MET A 294 11.94 -2.27 10.21
N GLU A 295 11.55 -0.99 10.14
CA GLU A 295 10.81 -0.31 11.21
C GLU A 295 9.53 -1.10 11.58
N LEU A 296 9.41 -1.47 12.86
CA LEU A 296 8.26 -2.15 13.41
C LEU A 296 7.13 -1.17 13.70
N ASN A 297 5.89 -1.61 13.47
CA ASN A 297 4.70 -0.85 13.81
C ASN A 297 4.33 -0.99 15.30
N ILE A 298 5.17 -0.47 16.19
CA ILE A 298 4.94 -0.52 17.64
C ILE A 298 4.75 0.87 18.25
N ASN A 299 4.14 0.93 19.44
CA ASN A 299 3.84 2.19 20.13
C ASN A 299 5.13 2.99 20.42
N THR A 300 5.09 4.30 20.15
CA THR A 300 6.21 5.22 20.39
C THR A 300 6.63 5.27 21.85
N SER A 301 5.77 4.93 22.82
CA SER A 301 6.14 4.81 24.24
C SER A 301 7.23 3.74 24.46
N VAL A 302 7.06 2.57 23.85
CA VAL A 302 8.00 1.43 23.94
C VAL A 302 9.34 1.81 23.32
N ILE A 303 9.32 2.42 22.13
CA ILE A 303 10.51 2.91 21.43
C ILE A 303 11.25 3.96 22.29
N ARG A 304 10.53 4.88 22.93
CA ARG A 304 11.11 5.88 23.85
C ARG A 304 11.75 5.24 25.08
N SER A 305 11.13 4.19 25.63
CA SER A 305 11.68 3.44 26.76
C SER A 305 13.03 2.81 26.42
N VAL A 306 13.08 2.04 25.33
CA VAL A 306 14.33 1.41 24.84
C VAL A 306 15.40 2.46 24.55
N ARG A 307 15.05 3.54 23.83
CA ARG A 307 15.96 4.64 23.52
C ARG A 307 16.55 5.28 24.77
N ARG A 308 15.77 5.41 25.85
CA ARG A 308 16.23 6.01 27.12
C ARG A 308 17.30 5.15 27.78
N VAL A 309 17.10 3.83 27.82
CA VAL A 309 18.08 2.89 28.39
C VAL A 309 19.38 2.89 27.56
N LEU A 310 19.27 2.81 26.24
CA LEU A 310 20.44 2.84 25.35
C LEU A 310 21.24 4.14 25.43
N ARG A 311 20.57 5.29 25.66
CA ARG A 311 21.26 6.58 25.84
C ARG A 311 22.08 6.63 27.11
N LYS A 312 21.60 6.04 28.22
CA LYS A 312 22.35 5.98 29.49
C LYS A 312 23.66 5.21 29.35
N TYR A 313 23.67 4.18 28.51
CA TYR A 313 24.86 3.38 28.22
C TYR A 313 25.91 4.10 27.35
N LYS A 314 25.51 5.11 26.57
CA LYS A 314 26.41 5.78 25.61
C LYS A 314 27.33 6.84 26.26
N THR A 315 27.26 7.01 27.58
CA THR A 315 28.06 7.96 28.36
C THR A 315 28.73 7.18 29.48
N PRO A 316 30.08 7.13 29.61
CA PRO A 316 31.03 8.24 29.44
C PRO A 316 32.37 7.92 28.68
N SER A 317 33.00 8.95 28.07
CA SER A 317 34.42 9.00 27.60
C SER A 317 34.83 8.52 26.19
N MET A 318 33.96 8.58 25.17
CA MET A 318 34.51 8.84 23.82
C MET A 318 34.53 10.34 23.59
N ASP A 319 35.62 10.98 24.03
CA ASP A 319 35.95 12.35 23.66
C ASP A 319 36.00 12.43 22.11
N PRO A 320 35.18 13.25 21.45
CA PRO A 320 35.14 13.37 19.98
C PRO A 320 36.42 13.95 19.35
N THR A 321 37.49 14.13 20.11
CA THR A 321 38.78 14.65 19.64
C THR A 321 39.65 13.60 18.95
N THR A 322 39.33 12.29 19.04
CA THR A 322 40.08 11.27 18.30
C THR A 322 39.65 11.25 16.83
N PRO A 323 40.55 11.58 15.88
CA PRO A 323 40.20 11.67 14.47
C PRO A 323 39.72 10.31 13.94
N ALA A 324 38.61 10.33 13.22
CA ALA A 324 38.00 9.16 12.58
C ALA A 324 38.95 8.60 11.51
N VAL A 325 39.82 7.66 11.89
CA VAL A 325 40.69 6.93 10.97
C VAL A 325 40.14 5.52 10.81
N GLY A 326 39.60 5.24 9.63
CA GLY A 326 39.39 3.88 9.11
C GLY A 326 38.14 3.14 9.60
N THR A 327 37.56 2.35 8.69
CA THR A 327 36.61 1.29 9.01
C THR A 327 37.18 0.37 10.09
N PRO A 328 36.46 0.10 11.20
CA PRO A 328 36.96 -0.75 12.27
C PRO A 328 37.25 -2.15 11.72
N THR A 329 38.49 -2.58 11.84
CA THR A 329 38.89 -3.97 11.57
C THR A 329 38.50 -4.85 12.76
N ALA A 330 38.42 -6.18 12.56
CA ALA A 330 38.13 -7.13 13.65
C ALA A 330 39.10 -7.02 14.85
N ILE A 331 40.25 -6.36 14.66
CA ILE A 331 41.26 -6.09 15.68
C ILE A 331 40.84 -4.93 16.61
N ASP A 332 40.09 -3.95 16.10
CA ASP A 332 39.60 -2.81 16.91
C ASP A 332 38.51 -3.25 17.90
N LEU A 333 37.81 -4.35 17.60
CA LEU A 333 36.87 -4.98 18.54
C LEU A 333 37.57 -5.69 19.71
N ALA A 334 38.83 -6.11 19.53
CA ALA A 334 39.61 -6.80 20.56
C ALA A 334 40.27 -5.81 21.54
N PHE A 335 40.60 -4.59 21.09
CA PHE A 335 41.22 -3.56 21.92
C PHE A 335 40.25 -2.84 22.88
N ALA A 336 38.94 -2.93 22.64
CA ALA A 336 37.92 -2.40 23.55
C ALA A 336 37.73 -3.23 24.83
N VAL A 337 38.46 -4.35 24.98
CA VAL A 337 38.30 -5.31 26.08
C VAL A 337 39.14 -4.96 27.32
N GLU A 338 40.11 -4.04 27.23
CA GLU A 338 41.00 -3.70 28.36
C GLU A 338 40.65 -2.41 29.12
N MET A 339 39.47 -1.81 28.91
CA MET A 339 39.04 -0.69 29.74
C MET A 339 38.56 -1.15 31.12
N GLU A 340 39.43 -0.90 32.10
CA GLU A 340 39.27 -1.05 33.54
C GLU A 340 37.84 -0.77 34.02
N GLU A 341 37.27 -1.78 34.69
CA GLU A 341 35.92 -1.79 35.28
C GLU A 341 35.82 -0.81 36.44
N THR A 342 35.65 0.48 36.14
CA THR A 342 35.04 1.37 37.13
C THR A 342 33.56 1.03 37.23
N GLU A 343 33.15 0.65 38.44
CA GLU A 343 31.84 0.13 38.84
C GLU A 343 30.74 1.20 38.74
N ILE A 344 30.51 1.72 37.53
CA ILE A 344 29.35 2.53 37.21
C ILE A 344 28.17 1.57 37.11
N GLU A 345 27.14 1.76 37.93
CA GLU A 345 25.89 0.99 37.93
C GLU A 345 25.26 0.99 36.53
N ARG A 346 25.60 -0.01 35.71
CA ARG A 346 25.15 -0.10 34.32
C ARG A 346 23.68 -0.52 34.31
N PRO A 347 22.81 0.16 33.55
CA PRO A 347 21.40 -0.23 33.47
C PRO A 347 21.27 -1.69 33.06
N ASP A 348 20.33 -2.44 33.60
CA ASP A 348 20.16 -3.82 33.14
C ASP A 348 19.66 -3.85 31.68
N LEU A 349 20.43 -4.51 30.81
CA LEU A 349 20.06 -4.77 29.41
C LEU A 349 19.24 -6.06 29.26
N VAL A 350 19.18 -6.92 30.28
CA VAL A 350 18.32 -8.10 30.28
C VAL A 350 16.87 -7.65 30.08
N GLY A 351 16.21 -8.22 29.07
CA GLY A 351 14.80 -7.91 28.81
C GLY A 351 14.53 -6.50 28.29
N LEU A 352 15.55 -5.75 27.81
CA LEU A 352 15.38 -4.42 27.21
C LEU A 352 14.26 -4.39 26.14
N PHE A 353 14.13 -5.48 25.35
CA PHE A 353 13.14 -5.61 24.29
C PHE A 353 11.88 -6.39 24.69
N LYS A 354 11.68 -6.72 25.98
CA LYS A 354 10.58 -7.62 26.43
C LYS A 354 9.20 -7.12 25.99
N GLU A 355 8.91 -5.83 26.18
CA GLU A 355 7.63 -5.24 25.79
C GLU A 355 7.45 -5.20 24.26
N ALA A 356 8.49 -4.82 23.51
CA ALA A 356 8.47 -4.81 22.05
C ALA A 356 8.30 -6.23 21.47
N LYS A 357 8.96 -7.23 22.08
CA LYS A 357 8.85 -8.65 21.72
C LYS A 357 7.43 -9.15 21.92
N MET A 358 6.79 -8.83 23.04
CA MET A 358 5.39 -9.21 23.32
C MET A 358 4.42 -8.62 22.28
N LEU A 359 4.58 -7.35 21.92
CA LEU A 359 3.76 -6.73 20.86
C LEU A 359 4.00 -7.39 19.49
N CYS A 360 5.26 -7.70 19.18
CA CYS A 360 5.62 -8.40 17.95
C CYS A 360 5.06 -9.83 17.90
N GLU A 361 5.07 -10.57 19.01
CA GLU A 361 4.46 -11.89 19.15
C GLU A 361 2.96 -11.83 18.91
N PHE A 362 2.29 -10.84 19.52
CA PHE A 362 0.87 -10.58 19.29
C PHE A 362 0.57 -10.34 17.80
N ASP A 363 1.35 -9.51 17.12
CA ASP A 363 1.18 -9.28 15.68
C ASP A 363 1.45 -10.54 14.85
N LEU A 364 2.51 -11.30 15.18
CA LEU A 364 2.84 -12.56 14.51
C LEU A 364 1.71 -13.59 14.61
N THR A 365 1.01 -13.69 15.74
CA THR A 365 -0.11 -14.64 15.90
C THR A 365 -1.23 -14.37 14.89
N THR A 366 -1.48 -13.10 14.57
CA THR A 366 -2.45 -12.71 13.54
C THR A 366 -2.03 -13.27 12.18
N HIS A 367 -0.72 -13.23 11.87
CA HIS A 367 -0.17 -13.78 10.63
C HIS A 367 -0.13 -15.31 10.63
N VAL A 368 0.12 -15.97 11.76
CA VAL A 368 0.08 -17.44 11.89
C VAL A 368 -1.29 -17.97 11.49
N ASN A 369 -2.37 -17.35 11.96
CA ASN A 369 -3.72 -17.76 11.56
C ASN A 369 -3.90 -17.72 10.04
N ARG A 370 -3.40 -16.67 9.39
CA ARG A 370 -3.45 -16.56 7.92
C ARG A 370 -2.57 -17.57 7.22
N PHE A 371 -1.43 -17.91 7.81
CA PHE A 371 -0.51 -18.91 7.27
C PHE A 371 -1.14 -20.31 7.34
N MET A 372 -1.84 -20.63 8.42
CA MET A 372 -2.49 -21.93 8.60
C MET A 372 -3.56 -22.22 7.53
N ASP A 373 -4.23 -21.19 7.02
CA ASP A 373 -5.22 -21.33 5.95
C ASP A 373 -4.60 -21.70 4.59
N THR A 374 -3.27 -21.57 4.45
CA THR A 374 -2.59 -21.71 3.17
C THR A 374 -2.36 -23.16 2.79
N LYS A 375 -2.39 -23.44 1.48
CA LYS A 375 -2.02 -24.77 0.96
C LYS A 375 -0.60 -25.17 1.35
N GLU A 376 0.31 -24.20 1.38
CA GLU A 376 1.73 -24.39 1.73
C GLU A 376 1.90 -24.90 3.16
N TYR A 377 1.22 -24.30 4.13
CA TYR A 377 1.21 -24.81 5.50
C TYR A 377 0.62 -26.21 5.60
N LYS A 378 -0.52 -26.48 4.92
CA LYS A 378 -1.15 -27.80 4.96
C LYS A 378 -0.22 -28.90 4.45
N VAL A 379 0.43 -28.66 3.30
CA VAL A 379 1.42 -29.60 2.72
C VAL A 379 2.59 -29.80 3.68
N LYS A 380 3.21 -28.72 4.17
CA LYS A 380 4.35 -28.81 5.09
C LYS A 380 4.01 -29.47 6.42
N LYS A 381 2.80 -29.23 6.94
CA LYS A 381 2.32 -29.89 8.17
C LYS A 381 2.15 -31.39 7.98
N ASP A 382 1.67 -31.82 6.82
CA ASP A 382 1.51 -33.24 6.51
C ASP A 382 2.89 -33.91 6.30
N GLU A 383 3.87 -33.21 5.71
CA GLU A 383 5.28 -33.65 5.64
C GLU A 383 5.86 -33.87 7.06
N VAL A 384 5.72 -32.89 7.97
CA VAL A 384 6.21 -33.01 9.36
C VAL A 384 5.57 -34.20 10.07
N LYS A 385 4.25 -34.42 9.92
CA LYS A 385 3.57 -35.58 10.52
C LYS A 385 4.08 -36.91 9.98
N LEU A 386 4.44 -36.97 8.69
CA LEU A 386 5.00 -38.17 8.08
C LEU A 386 6.42 -38.44 8.59
N GLU A 387 7.23 -37.39 8.76
CA GLU A 387 8.57 -37.49 9.36
C GLU A 387 8.52 -37.96 10.82
N GLU A 388 7.58 -37.42 11.62
CA GLU A 388 7.30 -37.88 12.99
C GLU A 388 6.85 -39.34 13.02
N ALA A 389 5.92 -39.73 12.13
CA ALA A 389 5.44 -41.11 12.04
C ALA A 389 6.53 -42.10 11.59
N ALA A 390 7.51 -41.63 10.83
CA ALA A 390 8.67 -42.41 10.40
C ALA A 390 9.79 -42.47 11.47
N GLY A 391 9.67 -41.73 12.58
CA GLY A 391 10.69 -41.65 13.63
C GLY A 391 11.98 -40.95 13.18
N ILE A 392 11.87 -40.06 12.19
CA ILE A 392 13.00 -39.28 11.66
C ILE A 392 13.26 -38.04 12.53
N VAL A 393 12.23 -37.53 13.21
CA VAL A 393 12.24 -36.29 14.02
C VAL A 393 12.08 -36.59 15.51
#